data_AF-A0A3Q0KGE7-F1
#
_entry.id   AF-A0A3Q0KGE7-F1
#
_cell.length_a   1.000
_cell.length_b   1.000
_cell.length_c   1.000
_cell.angle_alpha   90.00
_cell.angle_beta   90.00
_cell.angle_gamma   90.00
#
_symmetry.space_group_name_H-M   'P 1'
#
loop_
_entity.id
_entity.type
_entity.pdbx_description
1 polymer ?
#
loop_
_entity_poly.entity_id
_entity_poly.type
_entity_poly.pdbx_seq_one_letter_code
_entity_poly.pdbx_strand_id
1 'polypeptide(L)' 'MVCDPWIRRLSSEEKENLKPMIFQSQSTDELIETIKDRIGKQVTHADVKTMKSQIFTVGNNGCSTTTTSVD' A
#
# COMPACT_ATOMS: atom_id res chain seq x y z
N MET A 1 -3.14 -7.00 20.29
CA MET A 1 -3.18 -5.69 19.60
C MET A 1 -2.34 -5.85 18.33
N VAL A 2 -2.95 -6.36 17.27
CA VAL A 2 -2.24 -6.72 16.03
C VAL A 2 -2.00 -5.44 15.22
N CYS A 3 -0.75 -5.22 14.83
CA CYS A 3 -0.21 -4.03 14.16
C CYS A 3 -1.22 -3.31 13.26
N ASP A 4 -1.42 -2.02 13.48
CA ASP A 4 -2.02 -1.15 12.48
C ASP A 4 -1.17 -1.27 11.20
N PRO A 5 -1.69 -1.91 10.15
CA PRO A 5 -0.93 -2.04 8.92
C PRO A 5 -0.63 -0.63 8.40
N TRP A 6 0.53 -0.41 7.79
CA TRP A 6 0.83 0.85 7.11
C TRP A 6 -0.26 1.28 6.12
N ILE A 7 -1.08 0.33 5.64
CA ILE A 7 -2.32 0.55 4.86
C ILE A 7 -3.30 1.50 5.56
N ARG A 8 -3.31 1.55 6.91
CA ARG A 8 -4.09 2.53 7.68
C ARG A 8 -3.40 3.88 7.78
N ARG A 9 -2.07 3.93 7.65
CA ARG A 9 -1.31 5.20 7.62
C ARG A 9 -1.51 5.93 6.30
N LEU A 10 -1.77 5.22 5.21
CA LEU A 10 -2.08 5.83 3.91
C LEU A 10 -3.57 5.93 3.70
N SER A 11 -4.02 7.11 3.31
CA SER A 11 -5.39 7.32 2.85
C SER A 11 -5.64 6.52 1.57
N SER A 12 -6.90 6.19 1.29
CA SER A 12 -7.29 5.56 0.02
C SER A 12 -6.74 6.35 -1.18
N GLU A 13 -6.82 7.68 -1.11
CA GLU A 13 -6.27 8.61 -2.10
C GLU A 13 -4.75 8.51 -2.25
N GLU A 14 -4.01 8.33 -1.16
CA GLU A 14 -2.56 8.08 -1.25
C GLU A 14 -2.30 6.73 -1.93
N LYS A 15 -3.04 5.68 -1.55
CA LYS A 15 -2.85 4.32 -2.11
C LYS A 15 -3.13 4.28 -3.62
N GLU A 16 -4.17 4.95 -4.09
CA GLU A 16 -4.47 5.03 -5.52
C GLU A 16 -3.46 5.88 -6.30
N ASN A 17 -2.92 6.95 -5.71
CA ASN A 17 -1.80 7.71 -6.29
C ASN A 17 -0.52 6.88 -6.38
N LEU A 18 -0.29 5.98 -5.41
CA LEU A 18 0.86 5.08 -5.44
C LEU A 18 0.69 3.92 -6.43
N LYS A 19 -0.53 3.47 -6.77
CA LYS A 19 -0.77 2.40 -7.78
C LYS A 19 0.08 2.54 -9.03
N PRO A 20 0.04 3.66 -9.78
CA PRO A 20 0.87 3.82 -10.97
C PRO A 20 2.36 3.78 -10.63
N MET A 21 2.77 4.35 -9.49
CA MET A 21 4.18 4.34 -9.07
C MET A 21 4.66 2.92 -8.82
N ILE A 22 3.83 2.05 -8.27
CA ILE A 22 4.19 0.65 -7.99
C ILE A 22 4.36 -0.18 -9.26
N PHE A 23 3.62 0.17 -10.31
CA PHE A 23 3.80 -0.42 -11.65
C PHE A 23 5.00 0.17 -12.39
N GLN A 24 5.32 1.44 -12.17
CA GLN A 24 6.48 2.11 -12.78
C GLN A 24 7.79 1.75 -12.09
N SER A 25 7.75 1.53 -10.77
CA SER A 25 8.96 1.28 -9.99
C SER A 25 9.53 -0.10 -10.28
N GLN A 26 10.79 -0.13 -10.73
CA GLN A 26 11.49 -1.38 -11.03
C GLN A 26 11.99 -2.07 -9.74
N SER A 27 12.31 -1.27 -8.73
CA SER A 27 12.87 -1.74 -7.46
C SER A 27 12.00 -1.34 -6.27
N THR A 28 12.03 -2.16 -5.22
CA THR A 28 11.37 -1.82 -3.95
C THR A 28 11.97 -0.55 -3.34
N ASP A 29 13.29 -0.39 -3.42
CA ASP A 29 14.00 0.77 -2.85
C ASP A 29 13.54 2.08 -3.48
N GLU A 30 13.49 2.13 -4.82
CA GLU A 30 12.97 3.26 -5.60
C GLU A 30 11.54 3.63 -5.16
N LEU A 31 10.68 2.64 -4.93
CA LEU A 31 9.32 2.89 -4.46
C LEU A 31 9.31 3.44 -3.02
N ILE A 32 10.16 2.95 -2.12
CA ILE A 32 10.31 3.48 -0.75
C ILE A 32 10.73 4.95 -0.79
N GLU A 33 11.73 5.28 -1.61
CA GLU A 33 12.21 6.65 -1.78
C GLU A 33 11.12 7.56 -2.34
N THR A 34 10.40 7.08 -3.37
CA THR A 34 9.35 7.90 -3.99
C THR A 34 8.14 8.10 -3.09
N ILE A 35 7.80 7.11 -2.26
CA ILE A 35 6.79 7.24 -1.22
C ILE A 35 7.25 8.28 -0.19
N LYS A 36 8.48 8.17 0.30
CA LYS A 36 9.03 9.14 1.26
C LYS A 36 9.04 10.56 0.67
N ASP A 37 9.39 10.72 -0.60
CA ASP A 37 9.39 12.00 -1.30
C ASP A 37 7.98 12.59 -1.47
N ARG A 38 7.02 11.80 -1.97
CA ARG A 38 5.66 12.30 -2.28
C ARG A 38 4.79 12.53 -1.06
N ILE A 39 4.82 11.61 -0.10
CA ILE A 39 3.89 11.62 1.04
C ILE A 39 4.60 11.89 2.37
N GLY A 40 5.92 11.99 2.40
CA GLY A 40 6.68 12.22 3.63
C GLY A 40 6.62 11.06 4.62
N LYS A 41 6.11 9.90 4.21
CA LYS A 41 5.91 8.73 5.08
C LYS A 41 6.96 7.67 4.80
N GLN A 42 7.57 7.17 5.88
CA GLN A 42 8.49 6.05 5.83
C GLN A 42 7.70 4.74 5.71
N VAL A 43 8.08 3.91 4.74
CA VAL A 43 7.56 2.56 4.54
C VAL A 43 8.72 1.56 4.54
N THR A 44 8.45 0.32 4.93
CA THR A 44 9.44 -0.76 4.94
C THR A 44 9.36 -1.62 3.68
N HIS A 45 10.40 -2.42 3.43
CA HIS A 45 10.39 -3.39 2.33
C HIS A 45 9.23 -4.40 2.44
N ALA A 46 8.83 -4.79 3.66
CA ALA A 46 7.68 -5.66 3.89
C ALA A 46 6.36 -4.98 3.52
N ASP A 47 6.25 -3.68 3.79
CA ASP A 47 5.09 -2.87 3.43
C ASP A 47 4.94 -2.78 1.92
N VAL A 48 6.03 -2.49 1.22
CA VAL A 48 6.06 -2.45 -0.25
C VAL A 48 5.75 -3.81 -0.86
N LYS A 49 6.28 -4.91 -0.31
CA LYS A 49 5.93 -6.26 -0.76
C LYS A 49 4.42 -6.49 -0.66
N THR A 50 3.83 -6.14 0.48
CA THR A 50 2.39 -6.23 0.74
C THR A 50 1.58 -5.31 -0.19
N MET A 51 2.10 -4.13 -0.49
CA MET A 51 1.51 -3.15 -1.40
C MET A 51 1.42 -3.70 -2.83
N LYS A 52 2.54 -4.23 -3.33
CA LYS A 52 2.60 -4.92 -4.63
C LYS A 52 1.59 -6.04 -4.64
N SER A 53 1.63 -6.95 -3.67
CA SER A 53 0.69 -8.07 -3.58
C SER A 53 -0.77 -7.63 -3.61
N GLN A 54 -1.17 -6.61 -2.85
CA GLN A 54 -2.56 -6.14 -2.84
C GLN A 54 -3.00 -5.51 -4.17
N ILE A 55 -2.11 -4.80 -4.87
CA ILE A 55 -2.46 -4.17 -6.15
C ILE A 55 -2.51 -5.19 -7.29
N PHE A 56 -1.61 -6.17 -7.27
CA PHE A 56 -1.70 -7.31 -8.20
C PHE A 56 -2.96 -8.14 -7.92
N THR A 57 -3.32 -8.36 -6.65
CA THR A 57 -4.54 -9.08 -6.29
C THR A 57 -5.81 -8.29 -6.61
N VAL A 58 -5.86 -6.96 -6.39
CA VAL A 58 -7.06 -6.16 -6.71
C VAL A 58 -7.29 -6.03 -8.23
N GLY A 59 -6.28 -6.30 -9.05
CA GLY A 59 -6.44 -6.49 -10.49
C GLY A 59 -7.26 -7.74 -10.86
N ASN A 60 -7.40 -8.69 -9.95
CA ASN A 60 -8.29 -9.85 -10.05
C ASN A 60 -9.41 -9.72 -9.02
N ASN A 61 -10.50 -9.05 -9.41
CA ASN A 61 -11.86 -9.13 -8.87
C ASN A 61 -12.02 -10.08 -7.66
N GLY A 62 -11.84 -9.58 -6.42
CA GLY A 62 -11.89 -10.45 -5.25
C GLY A 62 -11.72 -9.72 -3.93
N CYS A 63 -12.83 -9.19 -3.42
CA CYS A 63 -13.18 -9.05 -2.00
C CYS A 63 -12.02 -8.85 -0.99
N SER A 64 -11.83 -7.61 -0.53
CA SER A 64 -11.60 -7.39 0.91
C SER A 64 -12.72 -6.49 1.39
N THR A 65 -13.76 -7.16 1.88
CA THR A 65 -14.84 -6.62 2.69
C THR A 65 -14.33 -5.53 3.62
N THR A 66 -14.65 -4.28 3.29
CA THR A 66 -14.92 -3.26 4.29
C THR A 66 -16.18 -3.68 5.03
N THR A 67 -16.06 -4.41 6.13
CA THR A 67 -17.12 -4.56 7.15
C THR A 67 -16.51 -5.36 8.30
N THR A 68 -16.69 -5.07 9.58
CA THR A 68 -17.39 -4.04 10.34
C THR A 68 -17.01 -4.36 11.78
N SER A 69 -16.76 -3.34 12.59
CA SER A 69 -16.76 -3.47 14.05
C SER A 69 -17.97 -4.27 14.50
N VAL A 70 -17.77 -5.46 15.05
CA VAL A 70 -18.73 -6.04 15.98
C VAL A 70 -17.93 -6.49 17.19
N ASP A 71 -18.18 -5.75 18.26
CA ASP A 71 -18.13 -6.13 19.68
C ASP A 71 -17.12 -7.22 20.09
#